data_AF-A0A6A8LX63-F1
#
_entry.id   AF-A0A6A8LX63-F1
#
_cell.length_a   1.000
_cell.length_b   1.000
_cell.length_c   1.000
_cell.angle_alpha   90.00
_cell.angle_beta   90.00
_cell.angle_gamma   90.00
#
_symmetry.space_group_name_H-M   'P 1'
#
loop_
_entity.id
_entity.type
_entity.pdbx_description
1 polymer ?
#
loop_
_entity_poly.entity_id
_entity_poly.type
_entity_poly.pdbx_seq_one_letter_code
_entity_poly.pdbx_strand_id
1 'polypeptide(L)'
;MKVKDTLNLGKTKFPMRGNLPVREVERQNEWEENKVYEQRQKLNEGKPSFVLHDGPPYANGNIHMGHAMNKISKDFIVRSKSMMGFRAPYVPGWDTHGLPIEQQLKKAGVDRKALSVAEFREMCRQYALKQVDKQ
;
A
#
# COMPACT_ATOMS: atom_id res chain seq x y z
N MET A 1 15.10 -53.97 8.29
CA MET A 1 15.11 -52.68 7.57
C MET A 1 13.67 -52.38 7.15
N LYS A 2 13.11 -51.20 7.43
CA LYS A 2 11.74 -50.87 6.99
C LYS A 2 11.80 -50.35 5.55
N VAL A 3 10.92 -50.82 4.66
CA VAL A 3 10.87 -50.42 3.24
C VAL A 3 10.74 -48.89 3.08
N LYS A 4 10.10 -48.20 4.02
CA LYS A 4 10.00 -46.74 4.01
C LYS A 4 11.36 -46.03 4.00
N ASP A 5 12.39 -46.65 4.59
CA ASP A 5 13.72 -46.05 4.75
C ASP A 5 14.57 -46.22 3.47
N THR A 6 14.14 -47.05 2.51
CA THR A 6 14.79 -47.24 1.19
C THR A 6 14.20 -46.34 0.11
N LEU A 7 13.14 -45.57 0.40
CA LEU A 7 12.45 -44.71 -0.56
C LEU A 7 13.00 -43.28 -0.52
N ASN A 8 13.28 -42.69 -1.69
CA ASN A 8 13.67 -41.29 -1.81
C ASN A 8 12.43 -40.38 -1.84
N LEU A 9 11.82 -40.19 -0.67
CA LEU A 9 10.64 -39.33 -0.52
C LEU A 9 11.05 -37.85 -0.51
N GLY A 10 10.22 -37.00 -1.12
CA GLY A 10 10.41 -35.55 -1.09
C GLY A 10 10.34 -35.03 0.35
N LYS A 11 11.41 -34.34 0.79
CA LYS A 11 11.49 -33.71 2.11
C LYS A 11 11.55 -32.20 1.95
N THR A 12 10.64 -31.49 2.60
CA THR A 12 10.63 -30.02 2.60
C THR A 12 10.25 -29.48 3.97
N LYS A 13 10.83 -28.33 4.32
CA LYS A 13 10.41 -27.53 5.48
C LYS A 13 9.23 -26.62 5.14
N PHE A 14 8.85 -26.53 3.86
CA PHE A 14 7.71 -25.73 3.41
C PHE A 14 6.41 -26.35 3.92
N PRO A 15 5.63 -25.65 4.76
CA PRO A 15 4.41 -26.22 5.29
C PRO A 15 3.34 -26.31 4.21
N MET A 16 2.50 -27.33 4.32
CA MET A 16 1.39 -27.56 3.41
C MET A 16 0.29 -26.50 3.55
N ARG A 17 0.10 -25.93 4.75
CA ARG A 17 -0.87 -24.85 5.00
C ARG A 17 -0.19 -23.49 4.98
N GLY A 18 -0.84 -22.50 4.35
CA GLY A 18 -0.26 -21.18 4.14
C GLY A 18 -0.09 -20.34 5.40
N ASN A 19 -1.07 -20.34 6.33
CA ASN A 19 -1.09 -19.42 7.48
C ASN A 19 -0.88 -17.95 7.09
N LEU A 20 -1.56 -17.51 6.01
CA LEU A 20 -1.31 -16.24 5.33
C LEU A 20 -1.45 -15.00 6.23
N PRO A 21 -2.46 -14.87 7.12
CA PRO A 21 -2.60 -13.67 7.95
C PRO A 21 -1.39 -13.36 8.84
N VAL A 22 -0.58 -14.36 9.19
CA VAL A 22 0.67 -14.17 9.94
C VAL A 22 1.85 -13.98 8.98
N ARG A 23 1.98 -14.90 8.01
CA ARG A 23 3.15 -14.92 7.11
C ARG A 23 3.23 -13.74 6.15
N GLU A 24 2.10 -13.19 5.74
CA GLU A 24 2.09 -12.02 4.85
C GLU A 24 2.59 -10.78 5.58
N VAL A 25 2.25 -10.63 6.86
CA VAL A 25 2.77 -9.55 7.72
C VAL A 25 4.28 -9.69 7.91
N GLU A 26 4.75 -10.89 8.25
CA GLU A 26 6.20 -11.18 8.37
C GLU A 26 6.95 -10.83 7.07
N ARG A 27 6.42 -11.26 5.92
CA ARG A 27 7.02 -10.96 4.60
C ARG A 27 7.03 -9.46 4.29
N GLN A 28 5.97 -8.74 4.62
CA GLN A 28 5.91 -7.29 4.42
C GLN A 28 6.97 -6.57 5.25
N ASN A 29 7.14 -6.96 6.52
CA ASN A 29 8.19 -6.43 7.39
C ASN A 29 9.59 -6.73 6.83
N GLU A 30 9.84 -7.97 6.39
CA GLU A 30 11.10 -8.32 5.74
C GLU A 30 11.37 -7.46 4.50
N TRP A 31 10.36 -7.16 3.68
CA TRP A 31 10.53 -6.31 2.50
C TRP A 31 10.87 -4.86 2.85
N GLU A 32 10.26 -4.32 3.91
CA GLU A 32 10.50 -2.97 4.40
C GLU A 32 11.91 -2.84 5.00
N GLU A 33 12.29 -3.76 5.89
CA GLU A 33 13.62 -3.81 6.51
C GLU A 33 14.73 -3.91 5.47
N ASN A 34 14.51 -4.73 4.44
CA ASN A 34 15.47 -4.90 3.35
C ASN A 34 15.34 -3.82 2.26
N LYS A 35 14.40 -2.88 2.33
CA LYS A 35 14.21 -1.83 1.31
C LYS A 35 14.06 -2.42 -0.10
N VAL A 36 13.23 -3.46 -0.23
CA VAL A 36 13.10 -4.25 -1.48
C VAL A 36 12.65 -3.40 -2.66
N TYR A 37 11.79 -2.40 -2.43
CA TYR A 37 11.37 -1.46 -3.46
C TYR A 37 12.56 -0.70 -4.05
N GLU A 38 13.39 -0.10 -3.21
CA GLU A 38 14.56 0.69 -3.60
C GLU A 38 15.61 -0.19 -4.29
N GLN A 39 15.84 -1.39 -3.77
CA GLN A 39 16.72 -2.36 -4.42
C GLN A 39 16.25 -2.69 -5.84
N ARG A 40 14.93 -2.89 -6.02
CA ARG A 40 14.36 -3.16 -7.35
C ARG A 40 14.52 -1.98 -8.30
N GLN A 41 14.35 -0.77 -7.79
CA GLN A 41 14.52 0.45 -8.58
C GLN A 41 15.97 0.68 -8.99
N LYS A 42 16.91 0.40 -8.08
CA LYS A 42 18.35 0.44 -8.35
C LYS A 42 18.78 -0.61 -9.37
N LEU A 43 18.24 -1.83 -9.31
CA LEU A 43 18.54 -2.90 -10.26
C LEU A 43 18.17 -2.52 -11.72
N ASN A 44 17.18 -1.64 -11.89
CA ASN A 44 16.73 -1.17 -13.18
C ASN A 44 17.15 0.28 -13.48
N GLU A 45 18.10 0.83 -12.72
CA GLU A 45 18.68 2.14 -13.01
C GLU A 45 19.29 2.19 -14.42
N GLY A 46 19.09 3.29 -15.13
CA GLY A 46 19.52 3.46 -16.53
C GLY A 46 18.73 2.68 -17.59
N LYS A 47 17.79 1.81 -17.21
CA LYS A 47 16.91 1.09 -18.15
C LYS A 47 15.71 1.95 -18.58
N PRO A 48 15.01 1.60 -19.68
CA PRO A 48 13.79 2.30 -20.09
C PRO A 48 12.79 2.41 -18.95
N SER A 49 12.18 3.59 -18.80
CA SER A 49 11.22 3.84 -17.72
C SER A 49 9.80 3.48 -18.14
N PHE A 50 9.01 2.98 -17.19
CA PHE A 50 7.57 2.80 -17.31
C PHE A 50 6.90 3.51 -16.14
N VAL A 51 6.12 4.56 -16.40
CA VAL A 51 5.48 5.35 -15.35
C VAL A 51 3.99 5.09 -15.35
N LEU A 52 3.49 4.51 -14.26
CA LEU A 52 2.06 4.41 -13.99
C LEU A 52 1.70 5.47 -12.95
N HIS A 53 0.98 6.51 -13.39
CA HIS A 53 0.54 7.57 -12.48
C HIS A 53 -0.65 7.11 -11.64
N ASP A 54 -0.54 7.28 -10.32
CA ASP A 54 -1.59 6.90 -9.39
C ASP A 54 -2.64 8.01 -9.29
N GLY A 55 -3.89 7.69 -9.62
CA GLY A 55 -5.01 8.57 -9.28
C GLY A 55 -5.16 8.63 -7.75
N PRO A 56 -5.10 9.82 -7.14
CA PRO A 56 -5.08 9.95 -5.68
C PRO A 56 -6.44 9.57 -5.08
N PRO A 57 -6.56 8.50 -4.27
CA PRO A 57 -7.75 8.28 -3.45
C PRO A 57 -8.03 9.46 -2.54
N TYR A 58 -9.30 9.67 -2.25
CA TYR A 58 -9.73 10.72 -1.34
C TYR A 58 -9.38 10.34 0.11
N ALA A 59 -8.72 11.23 0.84
CA ALA A 59 -8.26 11.02 2.22
C ALA A 59 -9.42 11.11 3.23
N ASN A 60 -10.43 10.25 3.06
CA ASN A 60 -11.61 10.20 3.91
C ASN A 60 -12.18 8.78 3.99
N GLY A 61 -12.22 8.22 5.20
CA GLY A 61 -12.93 6.98 5.47
C GLY A 61 -12.13 5.72 5.14
N ASN A 62 -12.79 4.57 5.29
CA ASN A 62 -12.16 3.26 5.14
C ASN A 62 -12.00 2.87 3.67
N ILE A 63 -10.95 2.10 3.39
CA ILE A 63 -10.81 1.40 2.11
C ILE A 63 -11.98 0.44 1.87
N HIS A 64 -12.30 0.21 0.61
CA HIS A 64 -13.35 -0.71 0.17
C HIS A 64 -12.83 -1.56 -1.00
N MET A 65 -13.59 -2.56 -1.45
CA MET A 65 -13.14 -3.50 -2.49
C MET A 65 -12.69 -2.82 -3.79
N GLY A 66 -13.30 -1.69 -4.19
CA GLY A 66 -12.81 -0.89 -5.32
C GLY A 66 -11.37 -0.37 -5.15
N HIS A 67 -10.96 0.03 -3.94
CA HIS A 67 -9.58 0.42 -3.65
C HIS A 67 -8.63 -0.76 -3.79
N ALA A 68 -8.99 -1.90 -3.20
CA ALA A 68 -8.21 -3.13 -3.28
C ALA A 68 -8.02 -3.57 -4.74
N MET A 69 -9.11 -3.65 -5.51
CA MET A 69 -9.07 -3.98 -6.93
C MET A 69 -8.14 -3.03 -7.71
N ASN A 70 -8.29 -1.72 -7.51
CA ASN A 70 -7.48 -0.72 -8.21
C ASN A 70 -5.98 -0.84 -7.89
N LYS A 71 -5.62 -0.93 -6.60
CA LYS A 71 -4.22 -0.98 -6.16
C LYS A 71 -3.56 -2.31 -6.54
N ILE A 72 -4.26 -3.43 -6.41
CA ILE A 72 -3.74 -4.75 -6.82
C ILE A 72 -3.48 -4.79 -8.33
N SER A 73 -4.40 -4.27 -9.16
CA SER A 73 -4.18 -4.22 -10.61
C SER A 73 -2.98 -3.34 -10.99
N LYS A 74 -2.80 -2.19 -10.34
CA LYS A 74 -1.63 -1.32 -10.55
C LYS A 74 -0.33 -2.01 -10.14
N ASP A 75 -0.32 -2.71 -8.99
CA ASP A 75 0.84 -3.46 -8.51
C ASP A 75 1.24 -4.58 -9.48
N PHE A 76 0.27 -5.32 -10.04
CA PHE A 76 0.56 -6.33 -11.08
C PHE A 76 1.27 -5.74 -12.29
N ILE A 77 0.80 -4.59 -12.78
CA ILE A 77 1.41 -3.92 -13.94
C ILE A 77 2.83 -3.45 -13.59
N VAL A 78 3.02 -2.78 -12.45
CA VAL A 78 4.32 -2.25 -12.02
C VAL A 78 5.32 -3.38 -11.80
N ARG A 79 4.94 -4.45 -11.10
CA ARG A 79 5.81 -5.62 -10.87
C ARG A 79 6.16 -6.32 -12.18
N SER A 80 5.19 -6.54 -13.06
CA SER A 80 5.43 -7.14 -14.37
C SER A 80 6.42 -6.32 -15.21
N LYS A 81 6.20 -5.01 -15.33
CA LYS A 81 7.10 -4.11 -16.06
C LYS A 81 8.50 -4.07 -15.45
N SER A 82 8.56 -4.03 -14.11
CA SER A 82 9.84 -4.10 -13.41
C SER A 82 10.57 -5.41 -13.74
N MET A 83 9.89 -6.56 -13.68
CA MET A 83 10.43 -7.88 -14.03
C MET A 83 10.88 -8.00 -15.49
N MET A 84 10.22 -7.29 -16.40
CA MET A 84 10.61 -7.19 -17.82
C MET A 84 11.79 -6.24 -18.09
N GLY A 85 12.38 -5.65 -17.04
CA GLY A 85 13.58 -4.81 -17.16
C GLY A 85 13.31 -3.31 -17.26
N PHE A 86 12.07 -2.84 -17.06
CA PHE A 86 11.79 -1.41 -17.00
C PHE A 86 12.07 -0.84 -15.62
N ARG A 87 12.54 0.41 -15.54
CA ARG A 87 12.49 1.18 -14.29
C ARG A 87 11.06 1.65 -14.08
N ALA A 88 10.36 1.08 -13.09
CA ALA A 88 8.92 1.27 -12.91
C ALA A 88 8.59 1.87 -11.54
N PRO A 89 8.87 3.18 -11.30
CA PRO A 89 8.47 3.85 -10.08
C PRO A 89 6.95 3.92 -9.97
N TYR A 90 6.48 3.59 -8.78
CA TYR A 90 5.09 3.78 -8.37
C TYR A 90 5.09 4.66 -7.12
N VAL A 91 4.35 5.75 -7.18
CA VAL A 91 4.22 6.75 -6.11
C VAL A 91 2.73 6.95 -5.87
N PRO A 92 2.19 6.48 -4.73
CA PRO A 92 0.81 6.73 -4.38
C PRO A 92 0.58 8.20 -4.03
N GLY A 93 -0.63 8.69 -4.26
CA GLY A 93 -1.05 10.04 -3.88
C GLY A 93 -2.35 10.02 -3.09
N TRP A 94 -2.72 11.16 -2.50
CA TRP A 94 -4.00 11.34 -1.81
C TRP A 94 -4.59 12.71 -2.11
N ASP A 95 -5.91 12.76 -2.24
CA ASP A 95 -6.67 14.01 -2.37
C ASP A 95 -7.17 14.44 -0.99
N THR A 96 -6.63 15.57 -0.51
CA THR A 96 -6.70 15.99 0.90
C THR A 96 -7.53 17.26 1.10
N HIS A 97 -8.24 17.73 0.08
CA HIS A 97 -9.03 18.97 0.13
C HIS A 97 -10.48 18.75 -0.29
N GLY A 98 -11.33 19.72 0.02
CA GLY A 98 -12.72 19.77 -0.44
C GLY A 98 -13.75 19.55 0.67
N LEU A 99 -15.01 19.76 0.27
CA LEU A 99 -16.16 19.74 1.17
C LEU A 99 -16.34 18.43 1.96
N PRO A 100 -16.06 17.23 1.41
CA PRO A 100 -16.19 16.01 2.20
C PRO A 100 -15.34 15.97 3.48
N ILE A 101 -14.15 16.59 3.51
CA ILE A 101 -13.33 16.70 4.74
C ILE A 101 -13.98 17.69 5.73
N GLU A 102 -14.39 18.86 5.24
CA GLU A 102 -15.07 19.87 6.07
C GLU A 102 -16.34 19.29 6.72
N GLN A 103 -17.10 18.49 5.96
CA GLN A 103 -18.32 17.84 6.47
C GLN A 103 -18.02 16.80 7.54
N GLN A 104 -16.89 16.10 7.47
CA GLN A 104 -16.51 15.12 8.51
C GLN A 104 -16.14 15.81 9.82
N LEU A 105 -15.43 16.94 9.77
CA LEU A 105 -15.19 17.75 10.97
C LEU A 105 -16.50 18.27 11.57
N LYS A 106 -17.43 18.74 10.74
CA LYS A 106 -18.75 19.15 11.21
C LYS A 106 -19.50 18.00 11.89
N LYS A 107 -19.47 16.79 11.31
CA LYS A 107 -20.06 15.58 11.90
C LYS A 107 -19.37 15.18 13.21
N ALA A 108 -18.08 15.46 13.34
CA ALA A 108 -17.32 15.27 14.58
C ALA A 108 -17.58 16.36 15.64
N GLY A 109 -18.50 17.30 15.39
CA GLY A 109 -18.91 18.34 16.34
C GLY A 109 -18.11 19.65 16.24
N VAL A 110 -17.27 19.82 15.22
CA VAL A 110 -16.51 21.07 15.01
C VAL A 110 -17.44 22.16 14.48
N ASP A 111 -17.60 23.24 15.22
CA ASP A 111 -18.32 24.43 14.75
C ASP A 111 -17.38 25.37 13.98
N ARG A 112 -17.53 25.38 12.65
CA ARG A 112 -16.79 26.26 11.74
C ARG A 112 -16.99 27.75 12.06
N LYS A 113 -18.13 28.17 12.61
CA LYS A 113 -18.41 29.59 12.91
C LYS A 113 -17.71 30.07 14.16
N ALA A 114 -17.37 29.16 15.08
CA ALA A 114 -16.66 29.46 16.31
C ALA A 114 -15.13 29.55 16.13
N LEU A 115 -14.61 29.16 14.96
CA LEU A 115 -13.18 29.10 14.66
C LEU A 115 -12.77 30.13 13.61
N SER A 116 -11.51 30.57 13.67
CA SER A 116 -10.91 31.28 12.55
C SER A 116 -10.74 30.37 11.33
N VAL A 117 -10.62 30.96 10.14
CA VAL A 117 -10.36 30.22 8.89
C VAL A 117 -9.05 29.45 8.97
N ALA A 118 -8.03 30.01 9.62
CA ALA A 118 -6.72 29.36 9.76
C ALA A 118 -6.81 28.10 10.64
N GLU A 119 -7.44 28.19 11.80
CA GLU A 119 -7.63 27.06 12.72
C GLU A 119 -8.46 25.95 12.07
N PHE A 120 -9.56 26.30 11.40
CA PHE A 120 -10.41 25.32 10.73
C PHE A 120 -9.66 24.58 9.60
N ARG A 121 -8.84 25.28 8.82
CA ARG A 121 -8.01 24.67 7.76
C ARG A 121 -6.93 23.76 8.34
N GLU A 122 -6.34 24.15 9.47
CA GLU A 122 -5.37 23.31 10.16
C GLU A 122 -6.03 22.02 10.67
N MET A 123 -7.22 22.10 11.25
CA MET A 123 -7.99 20.91 11.63
C MET A 123 -8.31 20.01 10.43
N CYS A 124 -8.66 20.60 9.27
CA CYS A 124 -8.88 19.83 8.04
C CYS A 124 -7.62 19.08 7.59
N ARG A 125 -6.46 19.75 7.67
CA ARG A 125 -5.16 19.15 7.34
C ARG A 125 -4.85 17.98 8.28
N GLN A 126 -5.02 18.16 9.59
CA GLN A 126 -4.78 17.11 10.58
C GLN A 126 -5.72 15.92 10.38
N TYR A 127 -6.99 16.18 10.08
CA TYR A 127 -7.94 15.13 9.74
C TYR A 127 -7.50 14.35 8.50
N ALA A 128 -7.15 15.04 7.42
CA ALA A 128 -6.73 14.41 6.18
C ALA A 128 -5.50 13.52 6.39
N LEU A 129 -4.46 14.03 7.07
CA LEU A 129 -3.23 13.26 7.36
C LEU A 129 -3.53 12.00 8.17
N LYS A 130 -4.40 12.09 9.18
CA LYS A 130 -4.84 10.91 9.94
C LYS A 130 -5.57 9.86 9.08
N GLN A 131 -6.31 10.30 8.06
CA GLN A 131 -6.96 9.37 7.12
C GLN A 131 -5.95 8.76 6.17
N VAL A 132 -4.95 9.52 5.71
CA VAL A 132 -3.83 9.00 4.91
C VAL A 132 -3.10 7.89 5.66
N ASP A 133 -2.73 8.11 6.93
CA ASP A 133 -2.02 7.10 7.74
C ASP A 133 -2.82 5.81 7.97
N LYS A 134 -4.15 5.91 7.91
CA LYS A 134 -5.06 4.77 8.10
C LYS A 134 -5.28 3.97 6.82
N GLN A 135 -5.09 4.59 5.65
CA GLN A 135 -5.40 4.02 4.34
C GLN A 135 -4.19 3.31 3.73
#